data_AF-A0A6F8TE63-F1
#
_entry.id   AF-A0A6F8TE63-F1
#
_cell.length_a   1.000
_cell.length_b   1.000
_cell.length_c   1.000
_cell.angle_alpha   90.00
_cell.angle_beta   90.00
_cell.angle_gamma   90.00
#
_symmetry.space_group_name_H-M   'P 1'
#
loop_
_entity.id
_entity.type
_entity.pdbx_description
1 polymer ?
#
loop_
_entity_poly.entity_id
_entity_poly.type
_entity_poly.pdbx_seq_one_letter_code
_entity_poly.pdbx_strand_id
1 'polypeptide(L)' 'METLDSSIFDLTPIPMWIEDFSEVKQLFDLWRNQGVENLYEFLSQNENLVVECAHKIKIIKVNQKY' A
#
# COMPACT_ATOMS: atom_id res chain seq x y z
N MET A 1 24.64 -7.58 -4.82
CA MET A 1 24.51 -7.12 -6.22
C MET A 1 23.35 -6.14 -6.22
N GLU A 2 23.65 -4.84 -6.18
CA GLU A 2 22.61 -3.82 -6.27
C GLU A 2 21.97 -3.92 -7.66
N THR A 3 20.65 -4.12 -7.68
CA THR A 3 19.89 -4.17 -8.92
C THR A 3 19.78 -2.76 -9.50
N LEU A 4 19.69 -2.66 -10.83
CA LEU A 4 19.55 -1.40 -11.56
C LEU A 4 18.42 -0.53 -11.00
N ASP A 5 17.34 -1.15 -10.50
CA ASP A 5 16.20 -0.50 -9.86
C ASP A 5 16.56 0.30 -8.61
N SER A 6 17.48 -0.20 -7.76
CA SER A 6 17.90 0.54 -6.57
C SER A 6 18.67 1.80 -6.94
N SER A 7 19.53 1.72 -7.96
CA SER A 7 20.33 2.84 -8.44
C SER A 7 19.46 3.94 -9.05
N ILE A 8 18.44 3.57 -9.84
CA ILE A 8 17.48 4.54 -10.39
C ILE A 8 16.67 5.18 -9.27
N PHE A 9 16.21 4.40 -8.29
CA PHE A 9 15.41 4.93 -7.19
C PHE A 9 16.17 6.01 -6.39
N ASP A 10 17.42 5.74 -6.06
CA ASP A 10 18.23 6.62 -5.22
C ASP A 10 18.76 7.87 -5.96
N LEU A 11 18.95 7.80 -7.29
CA LEU A 11 19.52 8.88 -8.10
C LEU A 11 18.49 9.75 -8.82
N THR A 12 17.20 9.39 -8.74
CA THR A 12 16.15 10.12 -9.44
C THR A 12 15.81 11.44 -8.70
N PRO A 13 15.80 12.59 -9.39
CA PRO A 13 15.55 13.91 -8.79
C PRO A 13 14.07 14.20 -8.50
N ILE A 14 13.20 13.19 -8.65
CA ILE A 14 11.75 13.27 -8.44
C ILE A 14 11.41 12.52 -7.15
N PRO A 15 10.52 13.05 -6.28
CA PRO A 15 10.10 12.34 -5.09
C PRO A 15 9.47 10.97 -5.41
N MET A 16 9.99 9.93 -4.78
CA MET A 16 9.54 8.54 -4.92
C MET A 16 9.48 7.84 -3.57
N TRP A 17 8.56 6.88 -3.50
CA TRP A 17 8.16 6.15 -2.31
C TRP A 17 8.00 4.69 -2.73
N ILE A 18 8.47 3.77 -1.90
CA ILE A 18 8.13 2.37 -1.98
C ILE A 18 7.19 2.09 -0.82
N GLU A 19 6.02 1.57 -1.12
CA GLU A 19 4.98 1.27 -0.16
C GLU A 19 4.67 -0.23 -0.16
N ASP A 20 4.39 -0.79 1.01
CA ASP A 20 3.94 -2.16 1.20
C ASP A 20 2.44 -2.18 1.53
N PHE A 21 1.68 -2.82 0.65
CA PHE A 21 0.22 -3.01 0.74
C PHE A 21 -0.16 -4.43 1.20
N SER A 22 0.81 -5.25 1.62
CA SER A 22 0.57 -6.67 1.96
C SER A 22 -0.47 -6.84 3.08
N GLU A 23 -0.47 -5.99 4.09
CA GLU A 23 -1.48 -6.03 5.16
C GLU A 23 -2.88 -5.61 4.69
N VAL A 24 -2.97 -4.67 3.74
CA VAL A 24 -4.25 -4.30 3.11
C VAL A 24 -4.81 -5.49 2.34
N LYS A 25 -3.96 -6.19 1.58
CA LYS A 25 -4.37 -7.42 0.90
C LYS A 25 -4.88 -8.48 1.88
N GLN A 26 -4.21 -8.67 3.02
CA GLN A 26 -4.64 -9.63 4.04
C GLN A 26 -6.03 -9.27 4.62
N LEU A 27 -6.32 -7.98 4.83
CA LEU A 27 -7.66 -7.53 5.23
C LEU A 27 -8.70 -7.86 4.16
N PHE A 28 -8.40 -7.61 2.88
CA PHE A 28 -9.33 -7.89 1.80
C PHE A 28 -9.60 -9.39 1.67
N ASP A 29 -8.56 -10.22 1.82
CA ASP A 29 -8.68 -11.67 1.83
C ASP A 29 -9.53 -12.14 3.02
N LEU A 30 -9.36 -11.54 4.21
CA LEU A 30 -10.20 -11.80 5.38
C LEU A 30 -11.68 -11.50 5.11
N TRP A 31 -12.00 -10.32 4.57
CA TRP A 31 -13.39 -9.93 4.29
C TRP A 31 -14.03 -10.81 3.22
N ARG A 32 -13.28 -11.18 2.18
CA ARG A 32 -13.77 -12.15 1.18
C ARG A 32 -14.08 -13.50 1.82
N ASN A 33 -13.25 -13.99 2.72
CA ASN A 33 -13.50 -15.22 3.47
C ASN A 33 -14.72 -15.11 4.42
N GLN A 34 -15.10 -13.89 4.81
CA GLN A 34 -16.31 -13.61 5.57
C GLN A 34 -17.56 -13.46 4.67
N GLY A 35 -17.43 -13.62 3.35
CA GLY A 35 -18.52 -13.54 2.39
C GLY A 35 -18.71 -12.17 1.74
N VAL A 36 -17.76 -11.23 1.91
CA VAL A 36 -17.81 -9.95 1.20
C VAL A 36 -17.42 -10.15 -0.27
N GLU A 37 -18.40 -10.07 -1.17
CA GLU A 37 -18.19 -10.23 -2.61
C GLU A 37 -17.82 -8.89 -3.29
N ASN A 38 -18.48 -7.80 -2.90
CA ASN A 38 -18.26 -6.46 -3.45
C ASN A 38 -17.52 -5.57 -2.43
N LEU A 39 -16.19 -5.57 -2.51
CA LEU A 39 -15.34 -4.76 -1.64
C LEU A 39 -15.57 -3.25 -1.80
N TYR A 40 -15.89 -2.78 -3.00
CA TYR A 40 -16.15 -1.35 -3.24
C TYR A 40 -17.37 -0.89 -2.46
N GLU A 41 -18.47 -1.62 -2.60
CA GLU A 41 -19.70 -1.31 -1.87
C GLU A 41 -19.48 -1.45 -0.36
N PHE A 42 -18.86 -2.54 0.09
CA PHE A 42 -18.54 -2.75 1.51
C PHE A 42 -17.74 -1.60 2.13
N LEU A 43 -16.69 -1.13 1.46
CA LEU A 43 -15.87 -0.01 1.91
C LEU A 43 -16.64 1.31 1.86
N SER A 44 -17.49 1.51 0.84
CA SER A 44 -18.29 2.74 0.69
C SER A 44 -19.33 2.94 1.80
N GLN A 45 -19.77 1.87 2.46
CA GLN A 45 -20.72 1.94 3.57
C GLN A 45 -20.07 2.41 4.88
N ASN A 46 -18.74 2.36 5.00
CA ASN A 46 -18.04 2.74 6.22
C ASN A 46 -16.62 3.25 5.94
N GLU A 47 -16.47 4.58 5.97
CA GLU A 47 -15.19 5.27 5.76
C GLU A 47 -14.10 4.84 6.75
N ASN A 48 -14.45 4.38 7.96
CA ASN A 48 -13.47 3.89 8.91
C ASN A 48 -12.71 2.67 8.38
N LEU A 49 -13.33 1.83 7.54
CA LEU A 49 -12.65 0.68 6.93
C LEU A 49 -11.57 1.14 5.95
N VAL A 50 -11.79 2.27 5.26
CA VAL A 50 -10.80 2.89 4.37
C VAL A 50 -9.64 3.46 5.19
N VAL A 51 -9.94 4.09 6.33
CA VAL A 51 -8.94 4.59 7.27
C VAL A 51 -8.10 3.44 7.85
N GLU A 52 -8.72 2.32 8.24
CA GLU A 52 -8.01 1.12 8.69
C GLU A 52 -7.07 0.55 7.62
N CYS A 53 -7.49 0.58 6.35
CA CYS A 53 -6.62 0.20 5.23
C CYS A 53 -5.42 1.16 5.12
N ALA A 54 -5.66 2.47 5.22
CA ALA A 54 -4.61 3.47 5.12
C ALA A 54 -3.55 3.30 6.23
N HIS A 55 -3.97 3.00 7.47
CA HIS A 55 -3.05 2.72 8.58
C HIS A 55 -2.19 1.47 8.39
N LYS A 56 -2.57 0.57 7.48
CA LYS A 56 -1.84 -0.67 7.18
C LYS A 56 -0.85 -0.54 6.05
N ILE A 57 -0.85 0.57 5.32
CA ILE A 57 0.13 0.85 4.28
C ILE A 57 1.43 1.26 4.96
N LYS A 58 2.52 0.55 4.66
CA LYS A 58 3.83 0.84 5.24
C LYS A 58 4.73 1.49 4.20
N ILE A 59 5.30 2.65 4.53
CA ILE A 59 6.36 3.24 3.73
C ILE A 59 7.65 2.46 4.00
N ILE A 60 8.17 1.79 2.97
CA ILE A 60 9.39 0.99 3.03
C ILE A 60 10.63 1.84 2.76
N LYS A 61 10.55 2.73 1.78
CA LYS A 61 11.67 3.61 1.40
C LYS A 61 11.13 4.89 0.80
N VAL A 62 11.78 6.01 1.11
CA VAL A 62 11.60 7.28 0.42
C VAL A 62 12.96 7.64 -0.16
N ASN A 63 13.02 8.07 -1.42
CA ASN A 63 14.28 8.53 -1.97
C ASN A 63 14.68 9.87 -1.33
N GLN A 64 15.98 10.14 -1.23
CA GLN A 64 16.42 11.37 -0.61
C GLN A 64 16.05 12.57 -1.49
N LYS A 65 15.42 13.58 -0.90
CA LYS A 65 15.36 14.91 -1.51
C LYS A 65 16.77 15.50 -1.46
N TYR A 66 17.26 15.94 -2.62
CA TYR A 66 18.41 16.84 -2.70
C TYR A 66 18.15 18.13 -1.92
#